data_AF-A0A7X6R3H5-F1
#
_entry.id   AF-A0A7X6R3H5-F1
#
_cell.length_a   1.000
_cell.length_b   1.000
_cell.length_c   1.000
_cell.angle_alpha   90.00
_cell.angle_beta   90.00
_cell.angle_gamma   90.00
#
_symmetry.space_group_name_H-M   'P 1'
#
loop_
_entity.id
_entity.type
_entity.pdbx_description
1 polymer ?
#
loop_
_entity_poly.entity_id
_entity_poly.type
_entity_poly.pdbx_seq_one_letter_code
_entity_poly.pdbx_strand_id
1 'polypeptide(L)'
;MGHIAFGDTPLSRCHYYRNVCDLPATVDPPHVGRIVARCGSVWAITMPAVLGQAVKVWMQNQGYKLGPILSHPRSKRWTFIIRPDLPDEIPLFAEMFRLDVSIAREGGTIGLPSPADVGTKFRAWIVRPDSHVRPSGHVIVEAIRAVRAEKTARRRRVMTYA
;
A
#
# COMPACT_ATOMS: atom_id res chain seq x y z
N MET A 1 23.01 15.16 -12.29
CA MET A 1 21.58 15.33 -11.91
C MET A 1 21.54 15.69 -10.44
N GLY A 2 20.86 16.78 -10.08
CA GLY A 2 20.81 17.27 -8.68
C GLY A 2 20.06 16.30 -7.78
N HIS A 3 20.60 16.02 -6.59
CA HIS A 3 19.97 15.18 -5.58
C HIS A 3 18.68 15.86 -5.07
N ILE A 4 17.51 15.26 -5.34
CA ILE A 4 16.23 15.76 -4.82
C ILE A 4 16.04 15.21 -3.40
N ALA A 5 16.14 16.09 -2.40
CA ALA A 5 15.96 15.71 -1.00
C ALA A 5 14.52 15.25 -0.70
N PHE A 6 14.37 14.49 0.40
CA PHE A 6 13.08 14.14 0.95
C PHE A 6 12.43 15.37 1.60
N GLY A 7 11.87 16.26 0.78
CA GLY A 7 11.40 17.60 1.15
C GLY A 7 10.52 17.70 2.41
N ASP A 8 10.67 18.79 3.16
CA ASP A 8 10.04 19.05 4.46
C ASP A 8 8.77 19.91 4.37
N THR A 9 8.39 20.34 3.17
CA THR A 9 7.13 21.02 2.88
C THR A 9 6.22 20.14 2.01
N PRO A 10 4.89 20.33 2.02
CA PRO A 10 3.99 19.57 1.16
C PRO A 10 4.37 19.64 -0.33
N LEU A 11 4.77 20.82 -0.81
CA LEU A 11 5.21 21.02 -2.21
C LEU A 11 6.51 20.28 -2.51
N SER A 12 7.53 20.41 -1.66
CA SER A 12 8.82 19.73 -1.87
C SER A 12 8.71 18.20 -1.71
N ARG A 13 7.89 17.71 -0.77
CA ARG A 13 7.57 16.28 -0.63
C ARG A 13 6.83 15.75 -1.87
N CYS A 14 5.84 16.48 -2.37
CA CYS A 14 5.12 16.15 -3.59
C CYS A 14 6.07 16.09 -4.80
N HIS A 15 7.00 17.05 -4.90
CA HIS A 15 8.04 17.04 -5.92
C HIS A 15 8.95 15.81 -5.83
N TYR A 16 9.38 15.41 -4.62
CA TYR A 16 10.15 14.17 -4.41
C TYR A 16 9.36 12.93 -4.86
N TYR A 17 8.10 12.80 -4.44
CA TYR A 17 7.27 11.66 -4.82
C TYR A 17 7.10 11.53 -6.34
N ARG A 18 6.94 12.64 -7.06
CA ARG A 18 6.85 12.61 -8.53
C ARG A 18 8.17 12.24 -9.20
N ASN A 19 9.26 12.91 -8.84
CA ASN A 19 10.49 12.84 -9.63
C ASN A 19 11.44 11.72 -9.20
N VAL A 20 11.35 11.23 -7.96
CA VAL A 20 12.22 10.16 -7.43
C VAL A 20 11.46 8.84 -7.36
N CYS A 21 10.21 8.88 -6.92
CA CYS A 21 9.42 7.68 -6.65
C CYS A 21 8.47 7.31 -7.79
N ASP A 22 8.34 8.17 -8.81
CA ASP A 22 7.41 8.00 -9.92
C ASP A 22 5.97 7.76 -9.45
N LEU A 23 5.56 8.45 -8.38
CA LEU A 23 4.18 8.46 -7.90
C LEU A 23 3.46 9.68 -8.50
N PRO A 24 2.21 9.55 -9.01
CA PRO A 24 1.45 10.65 -9.60
C PRO A 24 0.88 11.58 -8.50
N ALA A 25 1.77 12.15 -7.69
CA ALA A 25 1.44 12.92 -6.50
C ALA A 25 1.07 14.37 -6.85
N THR A 26 0.02 14.87 -6.22
CA THR A 26 -0.43 16.26 -6.27
C THR A 26 -0.73 16.75 -4.86
N VAL A 27 -0.57 18.05 -4.60
CA VAL A 27 -1.12 18.66 -3.40
C VAL A 27 -2.61 18.93 -3.66
N ASP A 28 -3.50 18.45 -2.79
CA ASP A 28 -4.95 18.47 -2.95
C ASP A 28 -5.54 19.86 -2.63
N PRO A 29 -6.08 20.62 -3.60
CA PRO A 29 -6.75 21.91 -3.32
C PRO A 29 -8.14 21.68 -2.71
N PRO A 30 -8.68 22.58 -1.84
CA PRO A 30 -8.08 23.79 -1.28
C PRO A 30 -7.28 23.51 0.01
N HIS A 31 -7.18 22.26 0.43
CA HIS A 31 -6.56 21.87 1.69
C HIS A 31 -5.03 21.94 1.59
N VAL A 32 -4.49 23.12 1.89
CA VAL A 32 -3.04 23.37 1.93
C VAL A 32 -2.37 22.30 2.78
N GLY A 33 -1.68 21.39 2.11
CA GLY A 33 -0.81 20.42 2.75
C GLY A 33 -1.17 18.97 2.57
N ARG A 34 -2.38 18.58 2.14
CA ARG A 34 -2.63 17.16 1.86
C ARG A 34 -1.99 16.75 0.54
N ILE A 35 -1.27 15.63 0.53
CA ILE A 35 -0.72 15.06 -0.71
C ILE A 35 -1.55 13.82 -1.08
N VAL A 36 -1.94 13.74 -2.35
CA VAL A 36 -2.69 12.61 -2.90
C VAL A 36 -2.01 12.10 -4.16
N ALA A 37 -2.10 10.81 -4.43
CA ALA A 37 -1.78 10.21 -5.72
C ALA A 37 -3.06 9.68 -6.35
N ARG A 38 -3.39 10.14 -7.56
CA ARG A 38 -4.54 9.63 -8.32
C ARG A 38 -4.18 8.28 -8.91
N CYS A 39 -5.05 7.30 -8.73
CA CYS A 39 -4.85 5.98 -9.29
C CYS A 39 -5.04 6.03 -10.81
N GLY A 40 -4.08 5.47 -11.52
CA GLY A 40 -3.94 5.49 -12.98
C GLY A 40 -2.67 4.74 -13.34
N SER A 41 -1.53 5.44 -13.32
CA SER A 41 -0.19 4.82 -13.48
C SER A 41 0.25 3.95 -12.28
N VAL A 42 -0.42 4.10 -11.13
CA VAL A 42 -0.25 3.25 -9.94
C VAL A 42 -1.62 2.91 -9.37
N TRP A 43 -1.76 1.74 -8.75
CA TRP A 43 -2.95 1.33 -7.99
C TRP A 43 -2.57 1.06 -6.54
N ALA A 44 -3.55 0.72 -5.70
CA ALA A 44 -3.33 0.39 -4.30
C ALA A 44 -4.18 -0.78 -3.82
N ILE A 45 -3.61 -1.59 -2.93
CA ILE A 45 -4.35 -2.62 -2.18
C ILE A 45 -4.30 -2.25 -0.71
N THR A 46 -5.46 -2.08 -0.08
CA THR A 46 -5.59 -1.72 1.33
C THR A 46 -6.21 -2.86 2.12
N MET A 47 -5.56 -3.25 3.22
CA MET A 47 -5.95 -4.40 4.05
C MET A 47 -5.75 -4.12 5.54
N PRO A 48 -6.28 -4.95 6.46
CA PRO A 48 -6.01 -4.82 7.89
C PRO A 48 -4.51 -4.93 8.18
N ALA A 49 -3.98 -4.15 9.12
CA ALA A 49 -2.55 -4.06 9.40
C ALA A 49 -1.93 -5.42 9.75
N VAL A 50 -2.66 -6.30 10.44
CA VAL A 50 -2.20 -7.67 10.76
C VAL A 50 -2.01 -8.51 9.50
N LEU A 51 -2.94 -8.40 8.53
CA LEU A 51 -2.79 -9.08 7.23
C LEU A 51 -1.66 -8.44 6.43
N GLY A 52 -1.57 -7.11 6.41
CA GLY A 52 -0.50 -6.37 5.73
C GLY A 52 0.89 -6.74 6.23
N GLN A 53 1.07 -6.88 7.54
CA GLN A 53 2.34 -7.32 8.12
C GLN A 53 2.66 -8.77 7.70
N ALA A 54 1.68 -9.67 7.70
CA ALA A 54 1.91 -11.06 7.26
C ALA A 54 2.25 -11.15 5.76
N VAL A 55 1.56 -10.39 4.91
CA VAL A 55 1.86 -10.27 3.47
C VAL A 55 3.26 -9.73 3.24
N LYS A 56 3.64 -8.66 3.97
CA LYS A 56 5.01 -8.10 3.91
C LYS A 56 6.05 -9.17 4.23
N VAL A 57 5.89 -9.91 5.33
CA VAL A 57 6.82 -10.97 5.73
C VAL A 57 6.88 -12.08 4.69
N TRP A 58 5.72 -12.54 4.19
CA TRP A 58 5.66 -13.56 3.15
C TRP A 58 6.43 -13.11 1.89
N MET A 59 6.20 -11.89 1.41
CA MET A 59 6.89 -11.36 0.23
C MET A 59 8.40 -11.30 0.42
N GLN A 60 8.86 -10.85 1.60
CA GLN A 60 10.29 -10.81 1.92
C GLN A 60 10.90 -12.21 1.92
N ASN A 61 10.21 -13.20 2.48
CA ASN A 61 10.66 -14.59 2.51
C ASN A 61 10.73 -15.20 1.10
N GLN A 62 9.87 -14.77 0.18
CA GLN A 62 9.90 -15.18 -1.23
C GLN A 62 10.88 -14.35 -2.08
N GLY A 63 11.60 -13.39 -1.50
CA GLY A 63 12.57 -12.55 -2.21
C GLY A 63 11.96 -11.43 -3.08
N TYR A 64 10.66 -11.14 -2.92
CA TYR A 64 10.02 -10.06 -3.66
C TYR A 64 10.40 -8.68 -3.11
N LYS A 65 10.60 -7.72 -4.01
CA LYS A 65 10.71 -6.30 -3.62
C LYS A 65 9.34 -5.78 -3.17
N LEU A 66 9.29 -5.19 -1.97
CA LEU A 66 8.04 -4.73 -1.36
C LEU A 66 7.44 -3.49 -2.00
N GLY A 67 8.27 -2.57 -2.51
CA GLY A 67 7.82 -1.24 -2.88
C GLY A 67 7.20 -0.45 -1.72
N PRO A 68 6.47 0.64 -2.00
CA PRO A 68 5.96 1.55 -0.98
C PRO A 68 4.77 0.95 -0.20
N ILE A 69 4.83 1.02 1.13
CA ILE A 69 3.76 0.55 2.03
C ILE A 69 3.39 1.65 3.01
N LEU A 70 2.12 2.02 3.04
CA LEU A 70 1.53 2.99 3.94
C LEU A 70 0.88 2.30 5.14
N SER A 71 1.01 2.92 6.31
CA SER A 71 0.19 2.66 7.49
C SER A 71 -0.84 3.76 7.66
N HIS A 72 -2.05 3.35 8.08
CA HIS A 72 -3.17 4.20 8.47
C HIS A 72 -3.51 3.89 9.93
N PRO A 73 -2.85 4.54 10.91
CA PRO A 73 -2.97 4.16 12.32
C PRO A 73 -4.39 4.20 12.86
N ARG A 74 -5.21 5.17 12.43
CA ARG A 74 -6.60 5.33 12.92
C ARG A 74 -7.53 4.19 12.50
N SER A 75 -7.39 3.69 11.28
CA SER A 75 -8.20 2.57 10.77
C SER A 75 -7.54 1.21 10.98
N LYS A 76 -6.31 1.17 11.50
CA LYS A 76 -5.51 -0.06 11.65
C LYS A 76 -5.37 -0.81 10.32
N ARG A 77 -5.16 -0.07 9.23
CA ARG A 77 -5.00 -0.63 7.87
C ARG A 77 -3.66 -0.26 7.30
N TRP A 78 -3.15 -1.10 6.40
CA TRP A 78 -2.00 -0.82 5.56
C TRP A 78 -2.40 -0.78 4.08
N THR A 79 -1.71 0.05 3.30
CA THR A 79 -1.88 0.10 1.83
C THR A 79 -0.56 -0.18 1.15
N PHE A 80 -0.56 -1.15 0.24
CA PHE A 80 0.54 -1.39 -0.69
C PHE A 80 0.28 -0.58 -1.96
N ILE A 81 1.28 0.17 -2.42
CA ILE A 81 1.23 0.82 -3.74
C ILE A 81 1.78 -0.17 -4.76
N ILE A 82 0.97 -0.49 -5.76
CA ILE A 82 1.22 -1.57 -6.72
C ILE A 82 1.21 -1.04 -8.15
N ARG A 83 1.69 -1.87 -9.08
CA ARG A 83 1.46 -1.67 -10.51
C ARG A 83 -0.05 -1.84 -10.84
N PRO A 84 -0.56 -1.17 -11.87
CA PRO A 84 -1.95 -1.31 -12.30
C PRO A 84 -2.14 -2.56 -13.16
N ASP A 85 -1.83 -3.74 -12.61
CA ASP A 85 -1.74 -5.00 -13.36
C ASP A 85 -2.77 -6.05 -12.94
N LEU A 86 -3.77 -5.74 -12.12
CA LEU A 86 -4.82 -6.69 -11.73
C LEU A 86 -5.99 -6.75 -12.74
N PRO A 87 -6.60 -7.93 -12.94
CA PRO A 87 -7.77 -8.08 -13.81
C PRO A 87 -9.02 -7.43 -13.22
N ASP A 88 -9.95 -7.06 -14.10
CA ASP A 88 -11.24 -6.48 -13.75
C ASP A 88 -12.33 -7.55 -13.58
N GLU A 89 -12.17 -8.36 -12.54
CA GLU A 89 -13.01 -9.55 -12.37
C GLU A 89 -13.77 -9.54 -11.05
N ILE A 90 -15.09 -9.71 -11.13
CA ILE A 90 -15.99 -9.81 -9.97
C ILE A 90 -15.53 -10.89 -8.96
N PRO A 91 -15.08 -12.10 -9.39
CA PRO A 91 -14.57 -13.11 -8.46
C PRO A 91 -13.40 -12.62 -7.60
N LEU A 92 -12.42 -11.93 -8.20
CA LEU A 92 -11.27 -11.37 -7.49
C LEU A 92 -11.71 -10.32 -6.48
N PHE A 93 -12.58 -9.40 -6.90
CA PHE A 93 -13.09 -8.36 -5.99
C PHE A 93 -13.84 -8.97 -4.80
N ALA A 94 -14.72 -9.94 -5.05
CA ALA A 94 -15.48 -10.61 -4.01
C ALA A 94 -14.57 -11.42 -3.06
N GLU A 95 -13.53 -12.07 -3.57
CA GLU A 95 -12.53 -12.76 -2.74
C GLU A 95 -11.81 -11.78 -1.80
N MET A 96 -11.29 -10.68 -2.34
CA MET A 96 -10.58 -9.66 -1.56
C MET A 96 -11.50 -8.99 -0.54
N PHE A 97 -12.71 -8.64 -0.94
CA PHE A 97 -13.70 -8.00 -0.07
C PHE A 97 -14.03 -8.86 1.16
N ARG A 98 -14.18 -10.19 1.01
CA ARG A 98 -14.41 -11.13 2.13
C ARG A 98 -13.25 -11.16 3.14
N LEU A 99 -12.07 -10.72 2.74
CA LEU A 99 -10.89 -10.61 3.58
C LEU A 99 -10.71 -9.21 4.17
N ASP A 100 -11.72 -8.34 4.01
CA ASP A 100 -11.65 -6.92 4.32
C ASP A 100 -10.48 -6.28 3.56
N VAL A 101 -10.30 -6.62 2.29
CA VAL A 101 -9.28 -6.04 1.40
C VAL A 101 -9.98 -5.23 0.31
N SER A 102 -9.53 -4.00 0.09
CA SER A 102 -10.02 -3.12 -0.97
C SER A 102 -8.93 -2.79 -1.97
N ILE A 103 -9.31 -2.63 -3.23
CA ILE A 103 -8.40 -2.29 -4.33
C ILE A 103 -8.82 -0.92 -4.87
N ALA A 104 -7.92 0.06 -4.79
CA ALA A 104 -8.08 1.36 -5.41
C ALA A 104 -7.47 1.32 -6.82
N ARG A 105 -8.35 1.25 -7.83
CA ARG A 105 -8.01 1.22 -9.26
C ARG A 105 -8.18 2.61 -9.88
N GLU A 106 -8.19 2.70 -11.20
CA GLU A 106 -8.37 3.95 -11.93
C GLU A 106 -9.55 4.79 -11.40
N GLY A 107 -9.34 6.11 -11.28
CA GLY A 107 -10.28 7.03 -10.63
C GLY A 107 -10.23 7.05 -9.10
N GLY A 108 -9.60 6.04 -8.48
CA GLY A 108 -9.31 6.02 -7.05
C GLY A 108 -8.25 7.06 -6.64
N THR A 109 -8.11 7.28 -5.33
CA THR A 109 -7.10 8.21 -4.79
C THR A 109 -6.42 7.62 -3.56
N ILE A 110 -5.09 7.75 -3.52
CA ILE A 110 -4.23 7.33 -2.41
C ILE A 110 -3.75 8.58 -1.68
N GLY A 111 -4.15 8.78 -0.43
CA GLY A 111 -3.54 9.80 0.41
C GLY A 111 -2.10 9.43 0.78
N LEU A 112 -1.14 10.30 0.52
CA LEU A 112 0.26 10.13 0.84
C LEU A 112 0.63 10.90 2.12
N PRO A 113 1.65 10.46 2.90
CA PRO A 113 2.13 11.18 4.07
C PRO A 113 2.66 12.56 3.66
N SER A 114 2.19 13.58 4.37
CA SER A 114 2.59 14.96 4.16
C SER A 114 3.31 15.53 5.38
N PRO A 115 4.34 16.39 5.20
CA PRO A 115 4.90 17.16 6.30
C PRO A 115 3.90 18.05 7.05
N ALA A 116 2.77 18.40 6.42
CA ALA A 116 1.69 19.16 7.05
C ALA A 116 0.76 18.31 7.94
N ASP A 117 0.99 16.99 8.04
CA ASP A 117 0.21 16.12 8.92
C ASP A 117 0.60 16.39 10.40
N VAL A 118 0.00 17.41 11.02
CA VAL A 118 0.24 17.78 12.44
C VAL A 118 -0.58 16.88 13.38
N GLY A 119 0.04 16.33 14.43
CA GLY A 119 -0.63 15.56 15.49
C GLY A 119 -0.54 14.02 15.35
N THR A 120 -1.64 13.30 15.63
CA THR A 120 -1.68 11.83 15.54
C THR A 120 -1.43 11.39 14.09
N LYS A 121 -0.26 10.77 13.84
CA LYS A 121 0.21 10.27 12.52
C LYS A 121 -0.93 9.75 11.66
N PHE A 122 -1.47 10.61 10.77
CA PHE A 122 -2.62 10.25 9.92
C PHE A 122 -2.23 9.11 8.98
N ARG A 123 -1.05 9.24 8.36
CA ARG A 123 -0.41 8.25 7.50
C ARG A 123 1.08 8.26 7.74
N ALA A 124 1.70 7.09 7.68
CA ALA A 124 3.15 6.95 7.77
C ALA A 124 3.63 5.87 6.81
N TRP A 125 4.88 5.97 6.38
CA TRP A 125 5.51 4.89 5.61
C TRP A 125 5.93 3.75 6.53
N ILE A 126 5.50 2.54 6.22
CA ILE A 126 6.09 1.29 6.73
C ILE A 126 7.31 0.92 5.89
N VAL A 127 7.17 1.03 4.57
CA VAL A 127 8.28 0.98 3.62
C VAL A 127 8.17 2.23 2.78
N ARG A 128 9.22 3.05 2.85
CA ARG A 128 9.24 4.35 2.18
C ARG A 128 9.49 4.15 0.69
N PRO A 129 8.86 4.95 -0.18
CA PRO A 129 9.26 5.00 -1.58
C PRO A 129 10.64 5.67 -1.69
N ASP A 130 11.58 4.97 -2.31
CA ASP A 130 12.95 5.43 -2.61
C ASP A 130 13.29 5.31 -4.10
N SER A 131 12.40 4.69 -4.88
CA SER A 131 12.57 4.34 -6.29
C SER A 131 11.21 4.18 -6.95
N HIS A 132 11.22 3.90 -8.26
CA HIS A 132 10.03 3.59 -9.07
C HIS A 132 9.54 2.13 -8.90
N VAL A 133 10.18 1.34 -8.04
CA VAL A 133 9.85 -0.09 -7.87
C VAL A 133 8.51 -0.23 -7.16
N ARG A 134 7.60 -0.95 -7.80
CA ARG A 134 6.29 -1.33 -7.26
C ARG A 134 6.07 -2.82 -7.50
N PRO A 135 5.60 -3.58 -6.49
CA PRO A 135 5.25 -4.97 -6.71
C PRO A 135 4.05 -5.09 -7.65
N SER A 136 3.94 -6.25 -8.28
CA SER A 136 2.71 -6.66 -8.96
C SER A 136 1.57 -6.78 -7.98
N GLY A 137 0.37 -6.35 -8.36
CA GLY A 137 -0.84 -6.65 -7.61
C GLY A 137 -1.10 -8.15 -7.51
N HIS A 138 -0.74 -8.93 -8.54
CA HIS A 138 -0.86 -10.39 -8.53
C HIS A 138 -0.05 -11.02 -7.39
N VAL A 139 1.19 -10.55 -7.19
CA VAL A 139 2.05 -11.03 -6.09
C VAL A 139 1.44 -10.71 -4.72
N ILE A 140 0.79 -9.54 -4.57
CA ILE A 140 0.09 -9.22 -3.32
C ILE A 140 -1.11 -10.14 -3.11
N VAL A 141 -1.91 -10.40 -4.15
CA VAL A 141 -3.06 -11.32 -4.08
C VAL A 141 -2.62 -12.74 -3.75
N GLU A 142 -1.55 -13.23 -4.38
CA GLU A 142 -0.93 -14.51 -4.08
C GLU A 142 -0.48 -14.59 -2.61
N ALA A 143 0.22 -13.56 -2.13
CA ALA A 143 0.66 -13.47 -0.74
C ALA A 143 -0.52 -13.53 0.24
N ILE A 144 -1.61 -12.82 -0.05
CA ILE A 144 -2.83 -12.84 0.77
C ILE A 144 -3.40 -14.27 0.84
N ARG A 145 -3.50 -14.95 -0.31
CA ARG A 145 -3.99 -16.32 -0.40
C ARG A 145 -3.12 -17.30 0.38
N ALA A 146 -1.79 -17.21 0.22
CA ALA A 146 -0.84 -18.06 0.94
C ALA A 146 -0.93 -17.88 2.47
N VAL A 147 -0.90 -16.64 2.94
CA VAL A 147 -1.04 -16.31 4.38
C VAL A 147 -2.37 -16.84 4.93
N ARG A 148 -3.46 -16.76 4.15
CA ARG A 148 -4.77 -17.30 4.56
C ARG A 148 -4.77 -18.83 4.64
N ALA A 149 -4.17 -19.50 3.67
CA ALA A 149 -4.04 -20.96 3.66
C ALA A 149 -3.24 -21.45 4.88
N GLU A 150 -2.09 -20.83 5.17
CA GLU A 150 -1.25 -21.14 6.33
C GLU A 150 -2.00 -20.97 7.65
N LYS A 151 -2.73 -19.85 7.81
CA LYS A 151 -3.54 -19.59 9.02
C LYS A 151 -4.63 -20.65 9.21
N THR A 152 -5.21 -21.14 8.11
CA THR A 152 -6.25 -22.17 8.14
C THR A 152 -5.67 -23.54 8.46
N ALA A 153 -4.55 -23.91 7.84
CA ALA A 153 -3.82 -25.14 8.15
C ALA A 153 -3.38 -25.20 9.61
N ARG A 154 -2.85 -24.10 10.15
CA ARG A 154 -2.46 -24.01 11.56
C ARG A 154 -3.65 -24.20 12.51
N ARG A 155 -4.80 -23.60 12.22
CA ARG A 155 -6.02 -23.78 13.02
C ARG A 155 -6.51 -25.22 13.03
N ARG A 156 -6.49 -25.89 11.86
CA ARG A 156 -6.85 -27.30 11.76
C ARG A 156 -5.92 -28.19 12.58
N ARG A 157 -4.60 -27.98 12.49
CA ARG A 157 -3.62 -28.73 13.29
C ARG A 157 -3.89 -28.59 14.79
N VAL A 158 -4.09 -27.36 15.28
CA VAL A 158 -4.39 -27.12 16.72
C VAL A 158 -5.66 -27.85 17.16
N MET A 159 -6.70 -27.90 16.33
CA MET A 159 -7.93 -28.65 16.63
C MET A 159 -7.75 -30.18 16.59
N THR A 160 -6.78 -30.71 15.85
CA THR A 160 -6.51 -32.16 15.80
C THR A 160 -5.70 -32.65 17.00
N TYR A 161 -4.98 -31.76 17.70
CA TYR A 161 -4.16 -32.08 18.87
C TYR A 161 -4.80 -31.63 20.20
N ALA A 162 -6.06 -31.17 20.19
CA ALA A 162 -6.84 -30.79 21.36
C ALA A 162 -7.98 -31.80 21.55
#